data_AF-A0A076NGT9-F1
#
_entry.id   AF-A0A076NGT9-F1
#
_cell.length_a   1.000
_cell.length_b   1.000
_cell.length_c   1.000
_cell.angle_alpha   90.00
_cell.angle_beta   90.00
_cell.angle_gamma   90.00
#
_symmetry.space_group_name_H-M   'P 1'
#
loop_
_entity.id
_entity.type
_entity.pdbx_description
1 polymer ?
#
loop_
_entity_poly.entity_id
_entity_poly.type
_entity_poly.pdbx_seq_one_letter_code
_entity_poly.pdbx_strand_id
1 'polypeptide(L)'
;MTDLDALALVDRCGYDFVAAAAGLELAQLQAHGIQQDRAKQLRDTASVLCGKTSHTKYQARAQEGARVNGHRLDTLAYITRSARSLKDVTKRWHYIDQLCNTAGDLARIRRVAAELKAELQAPEPRTPKARVTHHGDGYATLRLTGPAADVQGVFDAAKNDVTGWLNGGCPKAEYLVRVTANLDLGDYLRIIAGEGNDVQVHFDNGVIVSGEEFVRMQLEEIGAVILIGVMDGPVNAYHARFATPKHREVMLADSTTCTWKGCNAPASECDAHHMVEHQHGGETTPSNLGWLCKYHNSQAARGTRGHTERRDGQITYVSPYGNVTPTGTDHKARADNRKPPD
;
A
#
# COMPACT_ATOMS: atom_id res chain seq x y z
N MET A 1 43.42 9.39 8.74
CA MET A 1 42.04 9.54 8.26
C MET A 1 41.90 8.60 7.07
N THR A 2 41.06 7.59 7.19
CA THR A 2 40.76 6.64 6.11
C THR A 2 39.81 7.27 5.09
N ASP A 3 39.67 6.66 3.92
CA ASP A 3 38.67 7.10 2.92
C ASP A 3 37.24 7.05 3.50
N LEU A 4 36.96 6.11 4.41
CA LEU A 4 35.69 6.01 5.12
C LEU A 4 35.48 7.17 6.10
N ASP A 5 36.54 7.63 6.79
CA ASP A 5 36.47 8.80 7.66
C ASP A 5 36.23 10.08 6.84
N ALA A 6 36.86 10.19 5.67
CA ALA A 6 36.64 11.32 4.75
C ALA A 6 35.20 11.36 4.24
N LEU A 7 34.64 10.20 3.85
CA LEU A 7 33.24 10.08 3.44
C LEU A 7 32.29 10.46 4.57
N ALA A 8 32.52 9.95 5.78
CA ALA A 8 31.72 10.27 6.95
C ALA A 8 31.75 11.76 7.31
N LEU A 9 32.91 12.41 7.16
CA LEU A 9 33.04 13.86 7.36
C LEU A 9 32.21 14.63 6.33
N VAL A 10 32.34 14.29 5.04
CA VAL A 10 31.57 14.91 3.95
C VAL A 10 30.07 14.77 4.18
N ASP A 11 29.60 13.60 4.59
CA ASP A 11 28.18 13.36 4.86
C ASP A 11 27.67 14.17 6.06
N ARG A 12 28.52 14.48 7.05
CA ARG A 12 28.12 15.26 8.23
C ARG A 12 28.24 16.77 8.05
N CYS A 13 28.96 17.23 7.02
CA CYS A 13 29.18 18.65 6.72
C CYS A 13 28.25 19.21 5.63
N GLY A 14 27.11 18.56 5.37
CA GLY A 14 26.22 18.97 4.28
C GLY A 14 25.74 20.42 4.36
N TYR A 15 25.45 20.93 5.57
CA TYR A 15 25.07 22.33 5.75
C TYR A 15 26.23 23.30 5.46
N ASP A 16 27.46 22.97 5.84
CA ASP A 16 28.62 23.84 5.60
C ASP A 16 28.85 24.02 4.09
N PHE A 17 28.62 22.98 3.27
CA PHE A 17 28.63 23.12 1.80
C PHE A 17 27.50 24.02 1.28
N VAL A 18 26.30 23.93 1.87
CA VAL A 18 25.17 24.79 1.51
C VAL A 18 25.49 26.25 1.85
N ALA A 19 26.06 26.51 3.02
CA ALA A 19 26.46 27.84 3.46
C ALA A 19 27.56 28.44 2.55
N ALA A 20 28.56 27.64 2.17
CA ALA A 20 29.61 28.05 1.24
C ALA A 20 29.08 28.36 -0.17
N ALA A 21 27.99 27.71 -0.58
CA ALA A 21 27.32 27.97 -1.86
C ALA A 21 26.37 29.18 -1.84
N ALA A 22 26.18 29.83 -0.69
CA ALA A 22 25.24 30.94 -0.55
C ALA A 22 25.65 32.13 -1.43
N GLY A 23 24.74 32.56 -2.30
CA GLY A 23 24.97 33.69 -3.22
C GLY A 23 25.81 33.37 -4.46
N LEU A 24 26.29 32.12 -4.62
CA LEU A 24 27.03 31.71 -5.82
C LEU A 24 26.08 31.29 -6.95
N GLU A 25 26.47 31.65 -8.18
CA GLU A 25 25.82 31.19 -9.40
C GLU A 25 26.26 29.77 -9.77
N LEU A 26 25.47 29.10 -10.63
CA LEU A 26 25.75 27.72 -11.06
C LEU A 26 27.13 27.57 -11.70
N ALA A 27 27.53 28.52 -12.56
CA ALA A 27 28.82 28.52 -13.22
C ALA A 27 30.00 28.65 -12.23
N GLN A 28 29.84 29.43 -11.16
CA GLN A 28 30.85 29.59 -10.13
C GLN A 28 31.04 28.28 -9.35
N LEU A 29 29.96 27.59 -9.01
CA LEU A 29 30.03 26.27 -8.36
C LEU A 29 30.70 25.22 -9.25
N GLN A 30 30.41 25.23 -10.56
CA GLN A 30 31.06 24.32 -11.53
C GLN A 30 32.56 24.62 -11.69
N ALA A 31 32.98 25.88 -11.57
CA ALA A 31 34.40 26.26 -11.61
C ALA A 31 35.22 25.63 -10.46
N HIS A 32 34.56 25.20 -9.37
CA HIS A 32 35.19 24.41 -8.30
C HIS A 32 35.28 22.90 -8.62
N GLY A 33 34.97 22.48 -9.85
CA GLY A 33 34.98 21.07 -10.27
C GLY A 33 33.74 20.28 -9.83
N ILE A 34 32.71 20.95 -9.30
CA ILE A 34 31.46 20.33 -8.88
C ILE A 34 30.63 19.98 -10.11
N GLN A 35 30.17 18.73 -10.20
CA GLN A 35 29.30 18.28 -11.29
C GLN A 35 27.98 19.07 -11.32
N GLN A 36 27.41 19.23 -12.52
CA GLN A 36 26.28 20.14 -12.78
C GLN A 36 25.06 19.85 -11.90
N ASP A 37 24.72 18.58 -11.71
CA ASP A 37 23.60 18.12 -10.89
C ASP A 37 23.81 18.48 -9.41
N ARG A 38 25.01 18.23 -8.88
CA ARG A 38 25.40 18.55 -7.50
C ARG A 38 25.48 20.07 -7.27
N ALA A 39 26.00 20.83 -8.24
CA ALA A 39 26.04 22.28 -8.20
C ALA A 39 24.63 22.90 -8.18
N LYS A 40 23.71 22.36 -9.00
CA LYS A 40 22.30 22.77 -8.99
C LYS A 40 21.63 22.45 -7.65
N GLN A 41 21.89 21.27 -7.10
CA GLN A 41 21.39 20.86 -5.78
C GLN A 41 21.87 21.80 -4.67
N LEU A 42 23.17 22.15 -4.64
CA LEU A 42 23.75 23.11 -3.69
C LEU A 42 23.10 24.48 -3.81
N ARG A 43 23.09 25.06 -5.01
CA ARG A 43 22.51 26.38 -5.27
C ARG A 43 21.05 26.44 -4.85
N ASP A 44 20.24 25.49 -5.28
CA ASP A 44 18.80 25.46 -4.96
C ASP A 44 18.58 25.34 -3.45
N THR A 45 19.37 24.52 -2.76
CA THR A 45 19.29 24.37 -1.30
C THR A 45 19.73 25.65 -0.58
N ALA A 46 20.84 26.27 -1.02
CA ALA A 46 21.40 27.50 -0.45
C ALA A 46 20.47 28.70 -0.65
N SER A 47 19.81 28.80 -1.81
CA SER A 47 18.81 29.85 -2.07
C SER A 47 17.64 29.83 -1.07
N VAL A 48 17.31 28.67 -0.50
CA VAL A 48 16.26 28.52 0.50
C VAL A 48 16.82 28.72 1.91
N LEU A 49 17.86 27.97 2.28
CA LEU A 49 18.36 27.98 3.66
C LEU A 49 19.20 29.22 3.99
N CYS A 50 19.84 29.86 3.02
CA CYS A 50 20.73 31.01 3.21
C CYS A 50 20.25 32.26 2.46
N GLY A 51 19.18 32.16 1.66
CA GLY A 51 18.59 33.30 0.95
C GLY A 51 17.91 34.30 1.88
N LYS A 52 17.61 35.50 1.37
CA LYS A 52 16.88 36.52 2.13
C LYS A 52 15.46 36.05 2.45
N THR A 53 15.04 36.19 3.70
CA THR A 53 13.67 35.87 4.15
C THR A 53 13.22 36.77 5.29
N SER A 54 11.90 36.96 5.46
CA SER A 54 11.31 37.63 6.62
C SER A 54 11.24 36.72 7.86
N HIS A 55 11.36 35.39 7.70
CA HIS A 55 11.30 34.41 8.78
C HIS A 55 12.70 34.07 9.34
N THR A 56 13.51 35.10 9.59
CA THR A 56 14.93 34.97 9.96
C THR A 56 15.17 34.08 11.19
N LYS A 57 14.25 34.08 12.17
CA LYS A 57 14.34 33.19 13.35
C LYS A 57 14.18 31.70 12.99
N TYR A 58 13.25 31.36 12.09
CA TYR A 58 13.10 29.99 11.60
C TYR A 58 14.32 29.58 10.79
N GLN A 59 14.80 30.47 9.93
CA GLN A 59 16.00 30.24 9.14
C GLN A 59 17.21 29.94 10.03
N ALA A 60 17.49 30.79 11.02
CA ALA A 60 18.63 30.59 11.92
C ALA A 60 18.56 29.25 12.69
N ARG A 61 17.37 28.86 13.17
CA ARG A 61 17.19 27.55 13.84
C ARG A 61 17.33 26.37 12.88
N ALA A 62 16.82 26.48 11.65
CA ALA A 62 16.97 25.44 10.65
C ALA A 62 18.44 25.25 10.27
N GLN A 63 19.18 26.35 10.11
CA GLN A 63 20.62 26.34 9.84
C GLN A 63 21.41 25.66 10.98
N GLU A 64 21.14 26.05 12.23
CA GLU A 64 21.80 25.46 13.39
C GLU A 64 21.43 23.98 13.56
N GLY A 65 20.14 23.63 13.46
CA GLY A 65 19.68 22.24 13.53
C GLY A 65 20.33 21.38 12.44
N ALA A 66 20.43 21.87 11.21
CA ALA A 66 21.07 21.17 10.11
C ALA A 66 22.56 20.87 10.39
N ARG A 67 23.25 21.81 11.03
CA ARG A 67 24.66 21.69 11.41
C ARG A 67 24.84 20.73 12.60
N VAL A 68 24.04 20.89 13.65
CA VAL A 68 24.08 20.04 14.87
C VAL A 68 23.74 18.59 14.54
N ASN A 69 22.70 18.36 13.72
CA ASN A 69 22.31 17.02 13.30
C ASN A 69 23.22 16.42 12.22
N GLY A 70 24.19 17.18 11.72
CA GLY A 70 25.13 16.74 10.68
C GLY A 70 24.41 16.26 9.42
N HIS A 71 23.41 17.01 8.95
CA HIS A 71 22.65 16.60 7.78
C HIS A 71 23.50 16.68 6.51
N ARG A 72 23.56 15.55 5.78
CA ARG A 72 24.14 15.51 4.43
C ARG A 72 23.36 16.38 3.45
N LEU A 73 24.03 16.80 2.37
CA LEU A 73 23.42 17.66 1.36
C LEU A 73 22.11 17.09 0.79
N ASP A 74 22.03 15.78 0.54
CA ASP A 74 20.82 15.17 -0.03
C ASP A 74 19.61 15.32 0.87
N THR A 75 19.82 15.28 2.19
CA THR A 75 18.77 15.48 3.18
C THR A 75 18.27 16.91 3.13
N LEU A 76 19.16 17.90 3.14
CA LEU A 76 18.79 19.31 3.04
C LEU A 76 18.12 19.64 1.69
N ALA A 77 18.61 19.06 0.60
CA ALA A 77 18.01 19.18 -0.71
C ALA A 77 16.63 18.52 -0.78
N TYR A 78 16.41 17.41 -0.07
CA TYR A 78 15.07 16.83 0.06
C TYR A 78 14.14 17.78 0.82
N ILE A 79 14.54 18.25 2.01
CA ILE A 79 13.75 19.15 2.87
C ILE A 79 13.30 20.39 2.10
N THR A 80 14.25 21.09 1.47
CA THR A 80 13.97 22.33 0.73
C THR A 80 13.09 22.11 -0.49
N ARG A 81 13.27 21.00 -1.22
CA ARG A 81 12.41 20.66 -2.38
C ARG A 81 11.00 20.25 -1.95
N SER A 82 10.86 19.40 -0.94
CA SER A 82 9.54 18.93 -0.49
C SER A 82 8.70 20.06 0.10
N ALA A 83 9.36 21.03 0.77
CA ALA A 83 8.73 22.23 1.31
C ALA A 83 8.04 23.11 0.26
N ARG A 84 8.47 23.07 -1.02
CA ARG A 84 7.91 23.90 -2.11
C ARG A 84 6.40 23.71 -2.32
N SER A 85 5.89 22.52 -1.97
CA SER A 85 4.48 22.20 -2.10
C SER A 85 3.58 22.89 -1.06
N LEU A 86 4.13 23.33 0.07
CA LEU A 86 3.42 24.12 1.08
C LEU A 86 3.31 25.56 0.57
N LYS A 87 2.09 26.00 0.23
CA LYS A 87 1.85 27.35 -0.34
C LYS A 87 2.04 28.46 0.70
N ASP A 88 1.60 28.22 1.93
CA ASP A 88 1.78 29.13 3.06
C ASP A 88 3.26 29.21 3.48
N VAL A 89 3.82 30.42 3.48
CA VAL A 89 5.24 30.67 3.74
C VAL A 89 5.63 30.35 5.18
N THR A 90 4.75 30.62 6.16
CA THR A 90 5.02 30.35 7.57
C THR A 90 5.00 28.85 7.84
N LYS A 91 4.00 28.12 7.31
CA LYS A 91 3.96 26.65 7.38
C LYS A 91 5.16 26.03 6.70
N ARG A 92 5.60 26.59 5.56
CA ARG A 92 6.82 26.15 4.87
C ARG A 92 8.06 26.30 5.75
N TRP A 93 8.20 27.41 6.46
CA TRP A 93 9.34 27.61 7.36
C TRP A 93 9.26 26.75 8.61
N HIS A 94 8.08 26.58 9.19
CA HIS A 94 7.87 25.63 10.28
C HIS A 94 8.28 24.20 9.88
N TYR A 95 7.88 23.78 8.67
CA TYR A 95 8.27 22.50 8.09
C TYR A 95 9.78 22.35 7.90
N ILE A 96 10.45 23.35 7.32
CA ILE A 96 11.91 23.32 7.13
C ILE A 96 12.63 23.27 8.47
N ASP A 97 12.24 24.13 9.42
CA ASP A 97 12.83 24.22 10.76
C ASP A 97 12.71 22.90 11.53
N GLN A 98 11.52 22.30 11.58
CA GLN A 98 11.33 21.02 12.26
C GLN A 98 12.15 19.89 11.62
N LEU A 99 12.18 19.79 10.29
CA LEU A 99 12.94 18.73 9.64
C LEU A 99 14.44 18.90 9.81
N CYS A 100 14.98 20.12 9.75
CA CYS A 100 16.39 20.38 10.04
C CYS A 100 16.75 20.11 11.51
N ASN A 101 15.79 20.23 12.43
CA ASN A 101 15.98 19.90 13.85
C ASN A 101 15.66 18.43 14.20
N THR A 102 15.31 17.61 13.22
CA THR A 102 15.03 16.19 13.42
C THR A 102 16.30 15.37 13.22
N ALA A 103 16.81 14.74 14.28
CA ALA A 103 17.95 13.83 14.16
C ALA A 103 17.60 12.57 13.33
N GLY A 104 18.52 12.15 12.46
CA GLY A 104 18.42 10.88 11.74
C GLY A 104 18.81 10.93 10.27
N ASP A 105 18.66 9.79 9.61
CA ASP A 105 18.95 9.63 8.18
C ASP A 105 17.80 10.12 7.29
N LEU A 106 18.02 10.09 5.97
CA LEU A 106 17.02 10.53 5.00
C LEU A 106 15.71 9.72 5.07
N ALA A 107 15.75 8.45 5.46
CA ALA A 107 14.55 7.62 5.58
C ALA A 107 13.67 8.07 6.74
N ARG A 108 14.27 8.40 7.89
CA ARG A 108 13.56 9.02 9.02
C ARG A 108 13.01 10.39 8.64
N ILE A 109 13.83 11.25 8.02
CA ILE A 109 13.38 12.59 7.58
C ILE A 109 12.19 12.50 6.63
N ARG A 110 12.17 11.53 5.70
CA ARG A 110 11.03 11.31 4.79
C ARG A 110 9.73 10.92 5.51
N ARG A 111 9.81 10.12 6.59
CA ARG A 111 8.63 9.76 7.40
C ARG A 111 8.06 10.96 8.13
N VAL A 112 8.90 11.67 8.88
CA VAL A 112 8.50 12.90 9.60
C VAL A 112 7.99 13.97 8.63
N ALA A 113 8.62 14.08 7.46
CA ALA A 113 8.16 14.96 6.39
C ALA A 113 6.75 14.63 5.88
N ALA A 114 6.36 13.35 5.82
CA ALA A 114 5.03 12.95 5.39
C ALA A 114 3.98 13.28 6.47
N GLU A 115 4.28 12.96 7.73
CA GLU A 115 3.44 13.24 8.90
C GLU A 115 3.20 14.75 9.05
N LEU A 116 4.28 15.54 9.10
CA LEU A 116 4.20 16.99 9.27
C LEU A 116 3.48 17.67 8.11
N LYS A 117 3.60 17.13 6.90
CA LYS A 117 2.89 17.67 5.74
C LYS A 117 1.40 17.38 5.80
N ALA A 118 1.00 16.20 6.26
CA ALA A 118 -0.41 15.86 6.47
C ALA A 118 -1.06 16.78 7.52
N GLU A 119 -0.32 17.12 8.59
CA GLU A 119 -0.76 18.06 9.63
C GLU A 119 -0.87 19.51 9.08
N LEU A 120 0.19 20.00 8.42
CA LEU A 120 0.24 21.40 7.99
C LEU A 120 -0.69 21.69 6.81
N GLN A 121 -0.89 20.71 5.93
CA GLN A 121 -1.72 20.83 4.75
C GLN A 121 -2.46 19.54 4.51
N ALA A 122 -3.66 19.45 5.07
CA ALA A 122 -4.59 18.39 4.74
C ALA A 122 -4.75 18.32 3.21
N PRO A 123 -4.67 17.13 2.61
CA PRO A 123 -4.89 16.97 1.19
C PRO A 123 -6.28 17.49 0.83
N GLU A 124 -6.37 18.36 -0.18
CA GLU A 124 -7.67 18.82 -0.68
C GLU A 124 -8.52 17.61 -1.10
N PRO A 125 -9.82 17.60 -0.77
CA PRO A 125 -10.74 16.57 -1.25
C PRO A 125 -10.63 16.43 -2.76
N ARG A 126 -10.61 15.19 -3.26
CA ARG A 126 -10.63 14.95 -4.70
C ARG A 126 -11.99 15.39 -5.24
N THR A 127 -11.98 16.28 -6.22
CA THR A 127 -13.19 16.71 -6.93
C THR A 127 -13.26 16.05 -8.30
N PRO A 128 -14.47 15.79 -8.83
CA PRO A 128 -14.64 15.33 -10.19
C PRO A 128 -13.98 16.29 -11.19
N LYS A 129 -13.19 15.76 -12.12
CA LYS A 129 -12.51 16.56 -13.16
C LYS A 129 -12.09 15.73 -14.37
N ALA A 130 -12.02 16.38 -15.52
CA ALA A 130 -11.49 15.83 -16.75
C ALA A 130 -10.31 16.69 -17.23
N ARG A 131 -9.22 16.04 -17.68
CA ARG A 131 -8.07 16.71 -18.29
C ARG A 131 -7.58 15.93 -19.49
N VAL A 132 -7.35 16.60 -20.62
CA VAL A 132 -6.70 16.02 -21.80
C VAL A 132 -5.26 16.54 -21.91
N THR A 133 -4.33 15.68 -22.33
CA THR A 133 -2.94 16.04 -22.65
C THR A 133 -2.63 15.55 -24.06
N HIS A 134 -2.23 16.45 -24.96
CA HIS A 134 -1.83 16.12 -26.34
C HIS A 134 -0.31 15.90 -26.41
N HIS A 135 0.13 14.91 -27.19
CA HIS A 135 1.54 14.50 -27.25
C HIS A 135 2.28 14.90 -28.54
N GLY A 136 1.55 15.44 -29.53
CA GLY A 136 2.14 15.95 -30.78
C GLY A 136 2.36 14.90 -31.88
N ASP A 137 2.12 13.62 -31.59
CA ASP A 137 2.16 12.48 -32.51
C ASP A 137 0.76 12.07 -33.02
N GLY A 138 -0.24 12.93 -32.82
CA GLY A 138 -1.64 12.65 -33.12
C GLY A 138 -2.40 11.94 -31.99
N TYR A 139 -1.72 11.53 -30.91
CA TYR A 139 -2.34 10.92 -29.74
C TYR A 139 -2.54 11.93 -28.60
N ALA A 140 -3.54 11.64 -27.77
CA ALA A 140 -3.82 12.38 -26.54
C ALA A 140 -4.21 11.42 -25.41
N THR A 141 -3.95 11.83 -24.18
CA THR A 141 -4.37 11.12 -22.96
C THR A 141 -5.49 11.87 -22.26
N LEU A 142 -6.63 11.22 -22.07
CA LEU A 142 -7.70 11.67 -21.19
C LEU A 142 -7.45 11.15 -19.76
N ARG A 143 -7.49 12.04 -18.76
CA ARG A 143 -7.53 11.70 -17.34
C ARG A 143 -8.88 12.13 -16.78
N LEU A 144 -9.59 11.17 -16.19
CA LEU A 144 -10.84 11.39 -15.49
C LEU A 144 -10.64 11.18 -13.98
N THR A 145 -11.31 11.99 -13.18
CA THR A 145 -11.47 11.82 -11.74
C THR A 145 -12.96 11.92 -11.46
N GLY A 146 -13.52 10.96 -10.73
CA GLY A 146 -14.93 10.85 -10.40
C GLY A 146 -15.13 9.72 -9.38
N PRO A 147 -16.38 9.30 -9.11
CA PRO A 147 -16.65 8.13 -8.28
C PRO A 147 -15.87 6.91 -8.78
N ALA A 148 -15.25 6.17 -7.87
CA ALA A 148 -14.31 5.10 -8.23
C ALA A 148 -14.98 4.01 -9.09
N ALA A 149 -16.22 3.63 -8.76
CA ALA A 149 -17.00 2.68 -9.54
C ALA A 149 -17.27 3.16 -10.98
N ASP A 150 -17.63 4.43 -11.16
CA ASP A 150 -17.89 5.02 -12.48
C ASP A 150 -16.64 5.06 -13.35
N VAL A 151 -15.52 5.51 -12.79
CA VAL A 151 -14.24 5.62 -13.52
C VAL A 151 -13.75 4.23 -13.90
N GLN A 152 -13.92 3.24 -13.02
CA GLN A 152 -13.57 1.85 -13.28
C GLN A 152 -14.46 1.27 -14.40
N GLY A 153 -15.77 1.52 -14.40
CA GLY A 153 -16.67 1.08 -15.46
C GLY A 153 -16.34 1.68 -16.84
N VAL A 154 -15.89 2.93 -16.88
CA VAL A 154 -15.35 3.54 -18.11
C VAL A 154 -14.06 2.85 -18.56
N PHE A 155 -13.12 2.62 -17.64
CA PHE A 155 -11.87 1.94 -17.95
C PHE A 155 -12.11 0.53 -18.48
N ASP A 156 -12.99 -0.25 -17.84
CA ASP A 156 -13.26 -1.64 -18.24
C ASP A 156 -13.93 -1.73 -19.61
N ALA A 157 -14.80 -0.77 -19.96
CA ALA A 157 -15.39 -0.67 -21.30
C ALA A 157 -14.36 -0.29 -22.37
N ALA A 158 -13.38 0.56 -22.03
CA ALA A 158 -12.44 1.13 -22.99
C ALA A 158 -11.14 0.31 -23.17
N LYS A 159 -10.66 -0.39 -22.13
CA LYS A 159 -9.27 -0.89 -22.02
C LYS A 159 -8.84 -1.83 -23.15
N ASN A 160 -9.77 -2.56 -23.76
CA ASN A 160 -9.46 -3.54 -24.81
C ASN A 160 -9.62 -2.98 -26.24
N ASP A 161 -10.43 -1.93 -26.43
CA ASP A 161 -10.62 -1.26 -27.72
C ASP A 161 -11.01 0.22 -27.51
N VAL A 162 -10.00 1.06 -27.30
CA VAL A 162 -10.21 2.49 -27.02
C VAL A 162 -10.83 3.22 -28.22
N THR A 163 -10.43 2.87 -29.44
CA THR A 163 -10.92 3.54 -30.66
C THR A 163 -12.37 3.17 -30.94
N GLY A 164 -12.72 1.88 -30.83
CA GLY A 164 -14.10 1.44 -30.93
C GLY A 164 -14.97 2.03 -29.83
N TRP A 165 -14.47 2.08 -28.59
CA TRP A 165 -15.16 2.69 -27.46
C TRP A 165 -15.46 4.18 -27.67
N LEU A 166 -14.49 4.96 -28.14
CA LEU A 166 -14.67 6.38 -28.46
C LEU A 166 -15.71 6.60 -29.56
N ASN A 167 -15.71 5.77 -30.59
CA ASN A 167 -16.66 5.86 -31.70
C ASN A 167 -18.07 5.36 -31.33
N GLY A 168 -18.18 4.52 -30.30
CA GLY A 168 -19.42 3.93 -29.82
C GLY A 168 -20.23 4.78 -28.84
N GLY A 169 -19.93 6.08 -28.71
CA GLY A 169 -20.63 6.96 -27.76
C GLY A 169 -20.11 6.86 -26.31
N CYS A 170 -18.89 6.34 -26.12
CA CYS A 170 -18.24 6.20 -24.82
C CYS A 170 -19.09 5.45 -23.77
N PRO A 171 -19.63 4.26 -24.09
CA PRO A 171 -20.51 3.54 -23.18
C PRO A 171 -19.76 3.20 -21.89
N LYS A 172 -20.45 3.31 -20.76
CA LYS A 172 -19.98 2.65 -19.53
C LYS A 172 -20.23 1.17 -19.67
N ALA A 173 -19.36 0.35 -19.11
CA ALA A 173 -19.59 -1.08 -18.98
C ALA A 173 -20.85 -1.31 -18.13
N GLU A 174 -21.97 -1.69 -18.76
CA GLU A 174 -23.15 -2.24 -18.08
C GLU A 174 -22.91 -3.73 -17.90
N TYR A 175 -22.32 -4.11 -16.78
CA TYR A 175 -22.25 -5.50 -16.36
C TYR A 175 -22.81 -5.61 -14.95
N LEU A 176 -23.49 -6.73 -14.68
CA LEU A 176 -23.30 -7.43 -13.40
C LEU A 176 -21.79 -7.74 -13.29
N VAL A 177 -20.97 -6.75 -12.94
CA VAL A 177 -19.57 -7.02 -12.61
C VAL A 177 -19.66 -7.87 -11.34
N ARG A 178 -19.25 -9.13 -11.41
CA ARG A 178 -19.09 -9.96 -10.21
C ARG A 178 -17.86 -9.44 -9.49
N VAL A 179 -18.04 -8.39 -8.71
CA VAL A 179 -17.01 -7.80 -7.85
C VAL A 179 -16.97 -8.61 -6.55
N THR A 180 -15.77 -8.93 -6.08
CA THR A 180 -15.60 -9.60 -4.79
C THR A 180 -15.19 -8.56 -3.77
N ALA A 181 -16.02 -8.37 -2.74
CA ALA A 181 -15.72 -7.48 -1.62
C ALA A 181 -15.13 -8.27 -0.45
N ASN A 182 -13.98 -7.82 0.04
CA ASN A 182 -13.38 -8.34 1.26
C ASN A 182 -13.79 -7.44 2.43
N LEU A 183 -14.56 -7.98 3.38
CA LEU A 183 -15.10 -7.22 4.51
C LEU A 183 -14.95 -8.01 5.80
N ASP A 184 -14.54 -7.32 6.87
CA ASP A 184 -14.55 -7.89 8.21
C ASP A 184 -16.00 -8.06 8.70
N LEU A 185 -16.27 -9.11 9.46
CA LEU A 185 -17.61 -9.36 9.98
C LEU A 185 -18.09 -8.22 10.89
N GLY A 186 -17.22 -7.63 11.71
CA GLY A 186 -17.53 -6.48 12.56
C GLY A 186 -17.88 -5.24 11.75
N ASP A 187 -17.11 -4.95 10.69
CA ASP A 187 -17.38 -3.84 9.78
C ASP A 187 -18.71 -4.03 9.03
N TYR A 188 -19.02 -5.25 8.60
CA TYR A 188 -20.32 -5.58 8.01
C TYR A 188 -21.47 -5.33 8.99
N LEU A 189 -21.34 -5.77 10.24
CA LEU A 189 -22.34 -5.55 11.28
C LEU A 189 -22.59 -4.05 11.56
N ARG A 190 -21.52 -3.24 11.58
CA ARG A 190 -21.62 -1.78 11.72
C ARG A 190 -22.32 -1.15 10.52
N ILE A 191 -22.01 -1.59 9.29
CA ILE A 191 -22.67 -1.11 8.07
C ILE A 191 -24.17 -1.37 8.11
N ILE A 192 -24.62 -2.60 8.41
CA ILE A 192 -26.05 -2.93 8.44
C ILE A 192 -26.80 -2.27 9.61
N ALA A 193 -26.10 -1.93 10.69
CA ALA A 193 -26.65 -1.18 11.82
C ALA A 193 -26.77 0.34 11.55
N GLY A 194 -26.29 0.82 10.39
CA GLY A 194 -26.30 2.25 10.06
C GLY A 194 -25.15 3.04 10.70
N GLU A 195 -24.15 2.36 11.28
CA GLU A 195 -23.00 2.91 11.99
C GLU A 195 -21.67 2.74 11.22
N GLY A 196 -21.75 2.45 9.91
CA GLY A 196 -20.61 2.13 9.05
C GLY A 196 -20.14 3.25 8.13
N ASN A 197 -20.42 4.52 8.44
CA ASN A 197 -20.09 5.65 7.55
C ASN A 197 -18.57 5.85 7.36
N ASP A 198 -17.79 5.45 8.35
CA ASP A 198 -16.33 5.44 8.37
C ASP A 198 -15.72 4.15 7.79
N VAL A 199 -16.53 3.12 7.53
CA VAL A 199 -16.07 1.85 6.99
C VAL A 199 -15.76 2.01 5.50
N GLN A 200 -14.59 1.52 5.08
CA GLN A 200 -14.19 1.46 3.67
C GLN A 200 -14.28 0.02 3.16
N VAL A 201 -15.08 -0.20 2.12
CA VAL A 201 -15.22 -1.49 1.45
C VAL A 201 -14.28 -1.54 0.26
N HIS A 202 -13.42 -2.56 0.24
CA HIS A 202 -12.42 -2.77 -0.81
C HIS A 202 -12.86 -3.90 -1.74
N PHE A 203 -12.87 -3.59 -3.03
CA PHE A 203 -13.16 -4.53 -4.10
C PHE A 203 -11.87 -5.07 -4.74
N ASP A 204 -11.96 -6.27 -5.34
CA ASP A 204 -10.84 -6.96 -6.00
C ASP A 204 -10.27 -6.21 -7.21
N ASN A 205 -11.08 -5.37 -7.86
CA ASN A 205 -10.65 -4.48 -8.94
C ASN A 205 -9.97 -3.19 -8.44
N GLY A 206 -9.74 -3.04 -7.13
CA GLY A 206 -9.09 -1.89 -6.52
C GLY A 206 -10.01 -0.68 -6.26
N VAL A 207 -11.31 -0.80 -6.54
CA VAL A 207 -12.31 0.20 -6.15
C VAL A 207 -12.48 0.18 -4.63
N ILE A 208 -12.60 1.37 -4.04
CA ILE A 208 -12.87 1.57 -2.61
C ILE A 208 -14.09 2.47 -2.49
N VAL A 209 -15.08 2.03 -1.72
CA VAL A 209 -16.32 2.79 -1.45
C VAL A 209 -16.55 2.89 0.06
N SER A 210 -17.42 3.80 0.50
CA SER A 210 -17.85 3.85 1.91
C SER A 210 -18.89 2.75 2.21
N GLY A 211 -19.09 2.43 3.48
CA GLY A 211 -20.15 1.53 3.94
C GLY A 211 -21.54 1.99 3.52
N GLU A 212 -21.82 3.29 3.56
CA GLU A 212 -23.08 3.86 3.07
C GLU A 212 -23.26 3.63 1.57
N GLU A 213 -22.23 3.91 0.76
CA GLU A 213 -22.27 3.70 -0.69
C GLU A 213 -22.42 2.21 -1.01
N PHE A 214 -21.76 1.34 -0.25
CA PHE A 214 -21.89 -0.12 -0.36
C PHE A 214 -23.32 -0.64 -0.09
N VAL A 215 -24.07 -0.02 0.85
CA VAL A 215 -25.50 -0.36 1.07
C VAL A 215 -26.38 0.17 -0.05
N ARG A 216 -26.04 1.33 -0.62
CA ARG A 216 -26.77 1.92 -1.76
C ARG A 216 -26.56 1.14 -3.06
N MET A 217 -25.38 0.53 -3.20
CA MET A 217 -25.05 -0.42 -4.25
C MET A 217 -25.95 -1.65 -4.11
N GLN A 218 -27.03 -1.73 -4.90
CA GLN A 218 -27.98 -2.86 -4.91
C GLN A 218 -27.22 -4.18 -5.12
N LEU A 219 -26.95 -4.92 -4.03
CA LEU A 219 -26.02 -6.06 -4.01
C LEU A 219 -26.52 -7.30 -4.77
N GLU A 220 -27.76 -7.28 -5.26
CA GLU A 220 -28.31 -8.37 -6.09
C GLU A 220 -27.54 -8.54 -7.41
N GLU A 221 -26.82 -7.51 -7.87
CA GLU A 221 -26.15 -7.49 -9.18
C GLU A 221 -24.61 -7.40 -9.14
N ILE A 222 -23.99 -7.23 -7.96
CA ILE A 222 -22.58 -6.75 -7.83
C ILE A 222 -21.57 -7.87 -7.46
N GLY A 223 -22.01 -9.11 -7.26
CA GLY A 223 -21.09 -10.25 -7.03
C GLY A 223 -21.08 -10.78 -5.60
N ALA A 224 -19.95 -11.33 -5.14
CA ALA A 224 -19.87 -12.10 -3.90
C ALA A 224 -19.24 -11.28 -2.75
N VAL A 225 -19.89 -11.24 -1.58
CA VAL A 225 -19.30 -10.71 -0.35
C VAL A 225 -18.62 -11.86 0.40
N ILE A 226 -17.32 -11.70 0.70
CA ILE A 226 -16.54 -12.65 1.51
C ILE A 226 -16.31 -12.01 2.89
N LEU A 227 -16.94 -12.61 3.92
CA LEU A 227 -16.78 -12.20 5.31
C LEU A 227 -15.59 -12.96 5.92
N ILE A 228 -14.66 -12.20 6.50
CA ILE A 228 -13.47 -12.73 7.18
C ILE A 228 -13.62 -12.47 8.67
N GLY A 229 -13.55 -13.53 9.48
CA GLY A 229 -13.57 -13.46 10.94
C GLY A 229 -12.16 -13.45 11.52
N VAL A 230 -11.94 -12.65 12.56
CA VAL A 230 -10.64 -12.45 13.25
C VAL A 230 -10.03 -13.75 13.79
N MET A 231 -10.85 -14.74 14.15
CA MET A 231 -10.41 -16.05 14.65
C MET A 231 -10.62 -17.20 13.66
N ASP A 232 -11.56 -17.05 12.72
CA ASP A 232 -12.09 -18.15 11.91
C ASP A 232 -11.54 -18.18 10.48
N GLY A 233 -10.86 -17.12 10.04
CA GLY A 233 -10.54 -16.93 8.63
C GLY A 233 -11.82 -16.65 7.84
N PRO A 234 -11.87 -16.94 6.53
CA PRO A 234 -13.07 -16.66 5.74
C PRO A 234 -14.22 -17.63 6.09
N VAL A 235 -15.42 -17.08 6.30
CA VAL A 235 -16.46 -17.77 7.09
C VAL A 235 -17.51 -18.53 6.26
N ASN A 236 -17.70 -18.25 4.96
CA ASN A 236 -18.90 -18.76 4.25
C ASN A 236 -18.72 -19.25 2.80
N ALA A 237 -19.12 -20.51 2.54
CA ALA A 237 -19.72 -20.99 1.29
C ALA A 237 -20.54 -22.27 1.55
N TYR A 238 -21.70 -22.42 0.89
CA TYR A 238 -22.71 -23.45 1.20
C TYR A 238 -22.40 -24.83 0.58
N HIS A 239 -23.00 -25.87 1.18
CA HIS A 239 -22.77 -27.33 1.04
C HIS A 239 -22.57 -27.89 -0.38
N ALA A 240 -21.45 -28.57 -0.58
CA ALA A 240 -21.19 -29.50 -1.68
C ALA A 240 -20.07 -30.48 -1.28
N ARG A 241 -20.05 -31.73 -1.78
CA ARG A 241 -18.94 -32.68 -1.51
C ARG A 241 -17.58 -32.16 -2.02
N PHE A 242 -17.61 -31.36 -3.08
CA PHE A 242 -16.42 -30.76 -3.69
C PHE A 242 -16.41 -29.26 -3.45
N ALA A 243 -15.22 -28.70 -3.23
CA ALA A 243 -15.04 -27.26 -3.12
C ALA A 243 -15.51 -26.58 -4.41
N THR A 244 -16.57 -25.78 -4.30
CA THR A 244 -17.04 -24.91 -5.39
C THR A 244 -15.97 -23.87 -5.77
N PRO A 245 -16.06 -23.22 -6.94
CA PRO A 245 -15.16 -22.11 -7.28
C PRO A 245 -15.08 -21.03 -6.20
N LYS A 246 -16.21 -20.76 -5.52
CA LYS A 246 -16.29 -19.84 -4.38
C LYS A 246 -15.43 -20.30 -3.18
N HIS A 247 -15.45 -21.58 -2.83
CA HIS A 247 -14.56 -22.12 -1.79
C HIS A 247 -13.09 -21.92 -2.16
N ARG A 248 -12.74 -22.18 -3.43
CA ARG A 248 -11.36 -22.03 -3.93
C ARG A 248 -10.90 -20.58 -3.92
N GLU A 249 -11.74 -19.63 -4.33
CA GLU A 249 -11.46 -18.19 -4.24
C GLU A 249 -11.19 -17.76 -2.79
N VAL A 250 -12.06 -18.22 -1.89
CA VAL A 250 -11.97 -17.93 -0.45
C VAL A 250 -10.69 -18.49 0.18
N MET A 251 -10.29 -19.71 -0.16
CA MET A 251 -9.09 -20.38 0.37
C MET A 251 -7.77 -19.68 -0.02
N LEU A 252 -7.75 -18.81 -1.05
CA LEU A 252 -6.57 -18.03 -1.40
C LEU A 252 -6.15 -17.05 -0.29
N ALA A 253 -7.08 -16.67 0.60
CA ALA A 253 -6.76 -15.89 1.79
C ALA A 253 -5.80 -16.65 2.73
N ASP A 254 -5.94 -17.98 2.81
CA ASP A 254 -5.16 -18.81 3.73
C ASP A 254 -3.78 -19.17 3.21
N SER A 255 -3.59 -19.26 1.89
CA SER A 255 -2.28 -19.40 1.25
C SER A 255 -2.42 -19.29 -0.28
N THR A 256 -1.37 -18.83 -0.96
CA THR A 256 -1.26 -18.88 -2.43
C THR A 256 -0.45 -20.07 -2.94
N THR A 257 0.00 -20.95 -2.03
CA THR A 257 0.79 -22.15 -2.30
C THR A 257 0.33 -23.33 -1.44
N CYS A 258 0.77 -24.54 -1.78
CA CYS A 258 0.54 -25.75 -1.02
C CYS A 258 0.93 -25.57 0.46
N THR A 259 0.01 -25.85 1.38
CA THR A 259 0.20 -25.68 2.83
C THR A 259 0.92 -26.86 3.49
N TRP A 260 1.56 -27.71 2.69
CA TRP A 260 2.49 -28.72 3.20
C TRP A 260 3.85 -28.08 3.49
N LYS A 261 4.49 -28.46 4.59
CA LYS A 261 5.77 -27.87 5.01
C LYS A 261 6.81 -27.89 3.88
N GLY A 262 7.29 -26.70 3.50
CA GLY A 262 8.36 -26.51 2.52
C GLY A 262 7.97 -26.70 1.06
N CYS A 263 6.67 -26.83 0.76
CA CYS A 263 6.19 -26.95 -0.62
C CYS A 263 5.84 -25.57 -1.18
N ASN A 264 6.30 -25.26 -2.40
CA ASN A 264 6.02 -24.00 -3.08
C ASN A 264 5.10 -24.17 -4.31
N ALA A 265 4.43 -25.33 -4.44
CA ALA A 265 3.50 -25.56 -5.54
C ALA A 265 2.38 -24.50 -5.49
N PRO A 266 2.06 -23.80 -6.58
CA PRO A 266 1.07 -22.73 -6.56
C PRO A 266 -0.34 -23.29 -6.32
N ALA A 267 -1.21 -22.50 -5.67
CA ALA A 267 -2.60 -22.89 -5.38
C ALA A 267 -3.41 -23.25 -6.65
N SER A 268 -3.03 -22.68 -7.81
CA SER A 268 -3.59 -23.03 -9.12
C SER A 268 -3.37 -24.49 -9.53
N GLU A 269 -2.34 -25.15 -8.98
CA GLU A 269 -2.01 -26.56 -9.20
C GLU A 269 -2.38 -27.45 -7.99
N CYS A 270 -3.04 -26.88 -6.99
CA CYS A 270 -3.43 -27.57 -5.77
C CYS A 270 -4.91 -27.97 -5.77
N ASP A 271 -5.19 -29.08 -5.11
CA ASP A 271 -6.52 -29.52 -4.74
C ASP A 271 -6.96 -28.82 -3.44
N ALA A 272 -8.27 -28.66 -3.29
CA ALA A 272 -8.86 -28.25 -2.02
C ALA A 272 -8.99 -29.49 -1.14
N HIS A 273 -8.07 -29.63 -0.19
CA HIS A 273 -7.97 -30.78 0.70
C HIS A 273 -8.78 -30.56 1.97
N HIS A 274 -9.61 -31.55 2.32
CA HIS A 274 -10.30 -31.59 3.61
C HIS A 274 -9.35 -32.05 4.71
N MET A 275 -9.17 -31.25 5.76
CA MET A 275 -8.32 -31.59 6.91
C MET A 275 -8.95 -32.69 7.76
N VAL A 276 -10.25 -32.58 8.02
CA VAL A 276 -11.11 -33.70 8.42
C VAL A 276 -11.73 -34.25 7.16
N GLU A 277 -11.35 -35.45 6.75
CA GLU A 277 -11.80 -36.03 5.50
C GLU A 277 -13.33 -36.16 5.45
N HIS A 278 -13.92 -35.89 4.29
CA HIS A 278 -15.37 -35.96 4.09
C HIS A 278 -15.95 -37.35 4.38
N GLN A 279 -15.20 -38.44 4.15
CA GLN A 279 -15.64 -39.80 4.48
C GLN A 279 -15.76 -40.05 6.00
N HIS A 280 -15.10 -39.20 6.81
CA HIS A 280 -15.16 -39.21 8.27
C HIS A 280 -16.08 -38.11 8.81
N GLY A 281 -16.96 -37.54 7.98
CA GLY A 281 -17.94 -36.53 8.37
C GLY A 281 -17.44 -35.09 8.31
N GLY A 282 -16.26 -34.83 7.72
CA GLY A 282 -15.76 -33.48 7.55
C GLY A 282 -16.57 -32.67 6.53
N GLU A 283 -16.99 -31.48 6.91
CA GLU A 283 -17.76 -30.59 6.03
C GLU A 283 -16.87 -29.92 4.99
N THR A 284 -17.42 -29.62 3.82
CA THR A 284 -16.74 -28.80 2.81
C THR A 284 -16.97 -27.33 3.12
N THR A 285 -16.23 -26.82 4.08
CA THR A 285 -16.27 -25.42 4.52
C THR A 285 -14.85 -24.86 4.51
N PRO A 286 -14.64 -23.55 4.33
CA PRO A 286 -13.29 -22.97 4.33
C PRO A 286 -12.48 -23.29 5.60
N SER A 287 -13.15 -23.40 6.76
CA SER A 287 -12.52 -23.78 8.03
C SER A 287 -11.93 -25.19 8.03
N ASN A 288 -12.46 -26.11 7.23
CA ASN A 288 -12.00 -27.49 7.09
C ASN A 288 -11.16 -27.74 5.80
N LEU A 289 -10.92 -26.71 4.99
CA LEU A 289 -10.21 -26.84 3.71
C LEU A 289 -8.81 -26.18 3.74
N GLY A 290 -7.86 -26.77 3.02
CA GLY A 290 -6.52 -26.22 2.78
C GLY A 290 -5.98 -26.59 1.40
N TRP A 291 -4.92 -25.92 0.95
CA TRP A 291 -4.30 -26.18 -0.35
C TRP A 291 -3.29 -27.33 -0.27
N LEU A 292 -3.51 -28.43 -0.97
CA LEU A 292 -2.47 -29.45 -1.16
C LEU A 292 -2.26 -29.76 -2.65
N CYS A 293 -1.01 -29.79 -3.10
CA CYS A 293 -0.69 -30.29 -4.45
C CYS A 293 -1.06 -31.78 -4.56
N LYS A 294 -1.26 -32.29 -5.77
CA LYS A 294 -1.66 -33.70 -6.00
C LYS A 294 -0.82 -34.71 -5.22
N TYR A 295 0.51 -34.50 -5.17
CA TYR A 295 1.41 -35.34 -4.37
C TYR A 295 1.07 -35.27 -2.88
N HIS A 296 1.09 -34.10 -2.26
CA HIS A 296 0.85 -33.99 -0.81
C HIS A 296 -0.59 -34.33 -0.41
N ASN A 297 -1.57 -34.07 -1.27
CA ASN A 297 -2.96 -34.51 -1.07
C ASN A 297 -3.03 -36.05 -0.95
N SER A 298 -2.31 -36.78 -1.79
CA SER A 298 -2.22 -38.25 -1.69
C SER A 298 -1.44 -38.76 -0.46
N GLN A 299 -0.62 -37.89 0.15
CA GLN A 299 0.18 -38.22 1.32
C GLN A 299 -0.52 -37.92 2.64
N ALA A 300 -1.43 -36.94 2.67
CA ALA A 300 -2.14 -36.51 3.88
C ALA A 300 -2.97 -37.62 4.55
N ALA A 301 -3.54 -38.53 3.76
CA ALA A 301 -4.25 -39.71 4.26
C ALA A 301 -3.32 -40.79 4.87
N ARG A 302 -1.99 -40.63 4.76
CA ARG A 302 -1.00 -41.60 5.28
C ARG A 302 -0.40 -41.06 6.58
N GLY A 303 -0.91 -41.53 7.73
CA GLY A 303 -0.46 -41.08 9.07
C GLY A 303 1.06 -41.08 9.30
N THR A 304 1.82 -41.90 8.57
CA THR A 304 3.30 -41.92 8.55
C THR A 304 3.97 -40.67 7.97
N ARG A 305 3.24 -39.74 7.34
CA ARG A 305 3.79 -38.55 6.66
C ARG A 305 3.29 -37.21 7.22
N GLY A 306 2.38 -37.25 8.19
CA GLY A 306 1.77 -36.06 8.80
C GLY A 306 0.55 -35.57 8.01
N HIS A 307 -0.09 -34.53 8.52
CA HIS A 307 -1.32 -33.96 7.97
C HIS A 307 -1.32 -32.44 8.13
N THR A 308 -2.28 -31.77 7.49
CA THR A 308 -2.54 -30.34 7.73
C THR A 308 -3.78 -30.17 8.59
N GLU A 309 -3.75 -29.23 9.52
CA GLU A 309 -4.89 -28.85 10.34
C GLU A 309 -4.88 -27.34 10.61
N ARG A 310 -6.04 -26.79 10.99
CA ARG A 310 -6.19 -25.38 11.33
C ARG A 310 -6.05 -25.21 12.85
N ARG A 311 -5.16 -24.30 13.28
CA ARG A 311 -4.96 -23.92 14.68
C ARG A 311 -5.04 -22.40 14.77
N ASP A 312 -5.94 -21.88 15.60
CA ASP A 312 -6.15 -20.44 15.80
C ASP A 312 -6.31 -19.67 14.47
N GLY A 313 -7.09 -20.22 13.54
CA GLY A 313 -7.36 -19.61 12.22
C GLY A 313 -6.25 -19.82 11.17
N GLN A 314 -5.05 -20.27 11.56
CA GLN A 314 -3.92 -20.50 10.66
C GLN A 314 -3.80 -21.99 10.27
N ILE A 315 -3.49 -22.25 9.00
CA ILE A 315 -3.18 -23.62 8.54
C ILE A 315 -1.77 -24.00 9.00
N THR A 316 -1.66 -25.18 9.60
CA THR A 316 -0.41 -25.76 10.08
C THR A 316 -0.21 -27.16 9.52
N TYR A 317 1.03 -27.51 9.22
CA TYR A 317 1.44 -28.89 9.00
C TYR A 317 1.87 -29.52 10.33
N VAL A 318 1.35 -30.71 10.61
CA VAL A 318 1.70 -31.52 11.78
C VAL A 318 2.43 -32.76 11.32
N SER A 319 3.67 -32.94 11.77
CA SER A 319 4.47 -34.11 11.43
C SER A 319 3.94 -35.38 12.13
N PRO A 320 4.33 -36.58 11.68
CA PRO A 320 3.98 -37.85 12.36
C PRO A 320 4.39 -37.92 13.83
N TYR A 321 5.38 -37.10 14.22
CA TYR A 321 5.92 -37.05 15.57
C TYR A 321 5.35 -35.86 16.38
N GLY A 322 4.35 -35.16 15.84
CA GLY A 322 3.67 -34.05 16.52
C GLY A 322 4.33 -32.67 16.35
N ASN A 323 5.37 -32.54 15.53
CA ASN A 323 5.99 -31.23 15.28
C ASN A 323 5.09 -30.38 14.39
N VAL A 324 4.74 -29.19 14.88
CA VAL A 324 3.85 -28.24 14.21
C VAL A 324 4.68 -27.24 13.42
N THR A 325 4.31 -26.97 12.19
CA THR A 325 4.93 -25.93 11.36
C THR A 325 3.81 -25.11 10.73
N PRO A 326 3.72 -23.79 11.01
CA PRO A 326 2.80 -22.92 10.32
C PRO A 326 3.09 -22.87 8.82
N THR A 327 2.06 -23.01 8.00
CA THR A 327 2.19 -23.07 6.54
C THR A 327 1.15 -22.21 5.80
N GLY A 328 0.07 -21.80 6.47
CA GLY A 328 -0.87 -20.79 6.01
C GLY A 328 -0.57 -19.39 6.55
N THR A 329 -1.32 -18.41 6.08
CA THR A 329 -1.28 -17.00 6.54
C THR A 329 -1.66 -16.90 8.01
N ASP A 330 -0.87 -16.15 8.78
CA ASP A 330 -1.23 -15.77 10.15
C ASP A 330 -2.17 -14.55 10.11
N HIS A 331 -3.47 -14.82 10.19
CA HIS A 331 -4.49 -13.78 10.18
C HIS A 331 -4.51 -12.96 11.47
N LYS A 332 -4.05 -13.52 12.59
CA LYS A 332 -3.98 -12.84 13.89
C LYS A 332 -2.84 -11.83 13.96
N ALA A 333 -1.64 -12.18 13.47
CA ALA A 333 -0.53 -11.24 13.34
C ALA A 333 -0.86 -10.11 12.34
N ARG A 334 -1.72 -10.37 11.36
CA ARG A 334 -2.29 -9.33 10.48
C ARG A 334 -3.26 -8.40 11.23
N ALA A 335 -4.04 -8.92 12.17
CA ALA A 335 -4.99 -8.14 12.98
C ALA A 335 -4.29 -7.23 14.01
N ASP A 336 -3.21 -7.67 14.66
CA ASP A 336 -2.48 -6.87 15.66
C ASP A 336 -1.86 -5.57 15.07
N ASN A 337 -1.59 -5.55 13.75
CA ASN A 337 -1.13 -4.36 13.03
C ASN A 337 -2.28 -3.38 12.67
N ARG A 338 -3.50 -3.67 13.10
CA ARG A 338 -4.71 -2.88 12.88
C ARG A 338 -5.49 -2.82 14.18
N LYS A 339 -4.94 -2.15 15.20
CA LYS A 339 -5.77 -1.77 16.36
C LYS A 339 -6.89 -0.87 15.85
N PRO A 340 -8.17 -1.19 16.11
CA PRO A 340 -9.24 -0.23 15.96
C PRO A 340 -8.90 1.00 16.82
N PRO A 341 -9.17 2.23 16.36
CA PRO A 341 -9.23 3.36 17.29
C PRO A 341 -10.33 3.09 18.33
N ASP A 342 -10.08 3.52 19.57
CA ASP A 342 -10.98 3.36 20.72
C ASP A 342 -12.38 3.91 20.49
#